data_AF-A0A2V9RR78-F1
#
_entry.id   AF-A0A2V9RR78-F1
#
_cell.length_a   1.000
_cell.length_b   1.000
_cell.length_c   1.000
_cell.angle_alpha   90.00
_cell.angle_beta   90.00
_cell.angle_gamma   90.00
#
_symmetry.space_group_name_H-M   'P 1'
#
loop_
_entity.id
_entity.type
_entity.pdbx_description
1 polymer ?
#
loop_
_entity_poly.entity_id
_entity_poly.type
_entity_poly.pdbx_seq_one_letter_code
_entity_poly.pdbx_strand_id
1 'polypeptide(L)' 'MKAEKIRDLSDEELRNQERDFSEQVFRLRFQMATGQTEGLSKLRSLKKDIARLKTIRRERQIKSDSAAKK' A
#
# COMPACT_ATOMS: atom_id res chain seq x y z
N MET A 1 -8.49 -2.63 -0.42
CA MET A 1 -8.54 -2.71 -1.89
C MET A 1 -8.33 -4.14 -2.37
N LYS A 2 -8.95 -4.54 -3.50
CA LYS A 2 -8.68 -5.84 -4.14
C LYS A 2 -7.32 -5.77 -4.87
N ALA A 3 -6.53 -6.83 -4.77
CA ALA A 3 -5.19 -6.91 -5.36
C ALA A 3 -5.18 -6.74 -6.89
N GLU A 4 -6.31 -7.01 -7.55
CA GLU A 4 -6.48 -6.87 -9.00
C GLU A 4 -6.33 -5.42 -9.45
N LYS A 5 -7.00 -4.46 -8.77
CA LYS A 5 -6.84 -3.03 -9.07
C LYS A 5 -5.41 -2.53 -8.88
N ILE A 6 -4.63 -3.18 -8.01
CA ILE A 6 -3.25 -2.82 -7.74
C ILE A 6 -2.31 -3.36 -8.85
N ARG A 7 -2.69 -4.45 -9.53
CA ARG A 7 -1.90 -5.00 -10.64
C ARG A 7 -2.04 -4.18 -11.93
N ASP A 8 -3.21 -3.58 -12.16
CA ASP A 8 -3.48 -2.71 -13.31
C ASP A 8 -2.84 -1.32 -13.21
N LEU A 9 -2.47 -0.86 -12.01
CA LEU A 9 -1.87 0.46 -11.81
C LEU A 9 -0.40 0.51 -12.28
N SER A 10 -0.02 1.64 -12.86
CA SER A 10 1.37 1.91 -13.27
C SER A 10 2.31 2.02 -12.06
N ASP A 11 3.61 1.78 -12.25
CA ASP A 11 4.60 1.88 -11.15
C ASP A 11 4.62 3.26 -10.48
N GLU A 12 4.29 4.32 -11.23
CA GLU A 12 4.17 5.67 -10.68
C GLU A 12 2.91 5.86 -9.84
N GLU A 13 1.78 5.34 -10.29
CA GLU A 13 0.52 5.39 -9.54
C GLU A 13 0.60 4.55 -8.25
N LEU A 14 1.33 3.44 -8.28
CA LEU A 14 1.63 2.62 -7.10
C LEU A 14 2.38 3.43 -6.04
N ARG A 15 3.38 4.23 -6.45
CA ARG A 15 4.13 5.11 -5.52
C ARG A 15 3.27 6.24 -4.98
N ASN A 16 2.41 6.83 -5.81
CA ASN A 16 1.51 7.89 -5.38
C ASN A 16 0.48 7.36 -4.38
N GLN A 17 -0.15 6.22 -4.65
CA GLN A 17 -1.04 5.57 -3.69
C GLN A 17 -0.34 5.17 -2.39
N GLU A 18 0.92 4.73 -2.45
CA GLU A 18 1.69 4.41 -1.23
C GLU A 18 1.86 5.66 -0.35
N ARG A 19 2.12 6.83 -0.95
CA ARG A 19 2.20 8.11 -0.23
C ARG A 19 0.84 8.49 0.37
N ASP A 20 -0.22 8.44 -0.42
CA ASP A 20 -1.58 8.80 0.04
C ASP A 20 -2.04 7.90 1.19
N PHE A 21 -1.80 6.59 1.10
CA PHE A 21 -2.14 5.67 2.17
C PHE A 21 -1.28 5.87 3.41
N SER A 22 0.00 6.22 3.27
CA SER A 22 0.85 6.56 4.40
C SER A 22 0.34 7.80 5.14
N GLU A 23 -0.11 8.83 4.41
CA GLU A 23 -0.68 10.03 5.01
C GLU A 23 -2.02 9.74 5.70
N GLN A 24 -2.88 8.92 5.10
CA GLN A 24 -4.13 8.46 5.73
C GLN A 24 -3.89 7.68 7.02
N VAL A 25 -2.87 6.80 7.02
CA VAL A 25 -2.44 6.07 8.22
C VAL A 25 -1.95 7.04 9.30
N PHE A 26 -1.21 8.08 8.92
CA PHE A 26 -0.75 9.11 9.86
C PHE A 26 -1.92 9.89 10.47
N ARG A 27 -2.86 10.36 9.65
CA ARG A 27 -4.08 11.04 10.11
C ARG A 27 -4.92 10.15 11.04
N LEU A 28 -5.10 8.87 10.69
CA LEU A 28 -5.82 7.91 11.54
C LEU A 28 -5.10 7.63 12.86
N ARG A 29 -3.77 7.55 12.86
CA ARG A 29 -2.99 7.43 14.11
C ARG A 29 -3.14 8.69 14.97
N PHE A 30 -3.18 9.87 14.36
CA PHE A 30 -3.38 11.12 15.06
C PHE A 30 -4.77 11.18 15.70
N GLN A 31 -5.82 10.83 14.94
CA GLN A 31 -7.20 10.73 15.46
C GLN A 31 -7.34 9.70 16.60
N MET A 32 -6.63 8.57 16.48
CA MET A 32 -6.57 7.57 17.56
C MET A 32 -5.89 8.12 18.81
N ALA A 33 -4.83 8.93 18.67
CA ALA A 33 -4.19 9.59 19.79
C ALA A 33 -5.10 10.64 20.46
N THR A 34 -6.04 11.23 19.71
CA THR A 34 -7.07 12.16 20.22
C THR A 34 -8.25 11.45 20.89
N GLY A 35 -8.27 10.12 20.95
CA GLY A 35 -9.27 9.33 21.67
C GLY A 35 -10.45 8.82 20.84
N GLN A 36 -10.50 9.07 19.53
CA GLN A 36 -11.52 8.52 18.64
C GLN A 36 -11.04 7.18 18.04
N THR A 37 -11.59 6.08 18.53
CA THR A 37 -11.16 4.70 18.20
C THR A 37 -11.99 4.02 17.10
N GLU A 38 -12.90 4.74 16.44
CA GLU A 38 -13.76 4.21 15.37
C GLU A 38 -13.00 3.84 14.08
N GLY A 39 -11.69 4.15 14.02
CA GLY A 39 -10.83 3.93 12.84
C GLY A 39 -9.98 2.66 12.84
N LEU A 40 -10.01 1.80 13.87
CA LEU A 40 -9.07 0.67 14.00
C LEU A 40 -9.14 -0.32 12.81
N SER A 41 -10.35 -0.63 12.35
CA SER A 41 -10.60 -1.54 11.22
C SER A 41 -10.09 -0.95 9.90
N LYS A 42 -10.28 0.37 9.69
CA LYS A 42 -9.75 1.12 8.55
C LYS A 42 -8.23 1.15 8.57
N LEU A 43 -7.60 1.38 9.73
CA LEU A 43 -6.15 1.34 9.88
C LEU A 43 -5.55 -0.03 9.51
N ARG A 44 -6.17 -1.13 9.96
CA ARG A 44 -5.74 -2.49 9.58
C ARG A 44 -5.90 -2.74 8.08
N SER A 45 -6.98 -2.24 7.48
CA SER A 45 -7.23 -2.39 6.04
C SER A 45 -6.21 -1.61 5.20
N LEU A 46 -5.91 -0.37 5.57
CA LEU A 46 -4.90 0.47 4.92
C LEU A 46 -3.50 -0.14 5.01
N LYS A 47 -3.12 -0.67 6.18
CA LYS A 47 -1.83 -1.39 6.33
C LYS A 47 -1.73 -2.61 5.40
N LYS A 48 -2.83 -3.37 5.26
CA LYS A 48 -2.87 -4.52 4.33
C LYS A 48 -2.77 -4.07 2.87
N ASP A 49 -3.37 -2.94 2.52
CA ASP A 49 -3.29 -2.40 1.17
C ASP A 49 -1.87 -1.91 0.83
N ILE A 50 -1.18 -1.23 1.76
CA ILE A 50 0.25 -0.87 1.61
C ILE A 50 1.12 -2.11 1.46
N ALA A 51 0.86 -3.18 2.23
CA ALA A 51 1.62 -4.41 2.11
C ALA A 51 1.45 -5.04 0.72
N ARG A 52 0.22 -5.10 0.19
CA ARG A 52 -0.07 -5.62 -1.15
C ARG A 52 0.62 -4.80 -2.25
N LEU A 53 0.60 -3.47 -2.14
CA LEU A 53 1.33 -2.57 -3.05
C LEU A 53 2.82 -2.92 -3.11
N LYS A 54 3.46 -3.06 -1.94
CA LYS A 54 4.87 -3.42 -1.83
C LYS A 54 5.16 -4.81 -2.41
N THR A 55 4.29 -5.78 -2.17
CA THR A 55 4.44 -7.13 -2.73
C THR A 55 4.42 -7.10 -4.26
N ILE A 56 3.46 -6.42 -4.88
CA ILE A 56 3.35 -6.35 -6.35
C ILE A 56 4.56 -5.64 -6.97
N ARG A 57 5.01 -4.55 -6.36
CA ARG A 57 6.24 -3.86 -6.79
C ARG A 57 7.46 -4.79 -6.71
N ARG A 58 7.56 -5.59 -5.64
CA ARG A 58 8.61 -6.59 -5.49
C ARG A 58 8.48 -7.73 -6.51
N GLU A 59 7.28 -8.22 -6.79
CA GLU A 59 7.02 -9.22 -7.84
C GLU A 59 7.49 -8.72 -9.21
N ARG A 60 7.20 -7.46 -9.57
CA ARG A 60 7.69 -6.84 -10.82
C ARG A 60 9.22 -6.76 -10.85
N GLN A 61 9.84 -6.33 -9.76
CA GLN A 61 11.29 -6.23 -9.66
C GLN A 61 11.99 -7.59 -9.76
N ILE A 62 11.43 -8.62 -9.11
CA ILE A 62 11.96 -10.00 -9.21
C ILE A 62 11.81 -10.52 -10.64
N LYS A 63 10.69 -10.26 -11.32
CA LYS A 63 10.53 -10.60 -12.75
C LYS A 63 11.60 -9.95 -13.61
N SER A 64 11.86 -8.65 -13.46
CA SER A 64 12.90 -7.97 -14.23
C SER A 64 14.31 -8.50 -13.95
N ASP A 65 14.61 -8.83 -12.69
CA ASP A 65 15.91 -9.37 -12.28
C ASP A 65 16.12 -10.81 -12.82
N SER A 66 15.07 -11.64 -12.78
CA SER A 66 15.10 -12.99 -13.35
C SER A 66 15.26 -13.02 -14.87
N ALA A 67 14.80 -11.98 -15.57
CA ALA A 67 14.99 -11.82 -17.01
C ALA A 67 16.41 -11.34 -17.37
N ALA A 68 17.08 -10.61 -16.47
CA ALA A 68 18.46 -10.15 -16.68
C ALA A 68 19.51 -11.24 -16.38
N LYS A 69 19.12 -12.33 -15.71
CA LYS A 69 19.99 -13.43 -15.31
C LYS A 69 19.97 -14.63 -16.27
N LYS A 70 19.29 -14.49 -17.42
CA LYS A 70 19.12 -15.51 -18.45
C LYS A 70 19.75 -15.03 -19.75
#